data_AF-A0A352VX53-F1
#
_entry.id   AF-A0A352VX53-F1
#
_cell.length_a   1.000
_cell.length_b   1.000
_cell.length_c   1.000
_cell.angle_alpha   90.00
_cell.angle_beta   90.00
_cell.angle_gamma   90.00
#
_symmetry.space_group_name_H-M   'P 1'
#
loop_
_entity.id
_entity.type
_entity.pdbx_description
1 polymer ?
#
loop_
_entity_poly.entity_id
_entity_poly.type
_entity_poly.pdbx_seq_one_letter_code
_entity_poly.pdbx_strand_id
1 'polypeptide(L)'
;MIELIKSENHSFKEKNNAVWALGQLADKQALSFLNDIVKTASDEKPCNPDKYLCRYEVEKAIKWCTQGNITSWMYKNRDSW
;
A
#
# COMPACT_ATOMS: atom_id res chain seq x y z
N MET A 1 -6.11 0.28 -9.08
CA MET A 1 -5.46 0.73 -7.82
C MET A 1 -4.39 1.79 -8.06
N ILE A 2 -3.46 1.60 -9.00
CA ILE A 2 -2.40 2.61 -9.29
C ILE A 2 -3.00 3.99 -9.64
N GLU A 3 -4.05 4.02 -10.47
CA GLU A 3 -4.73 5.27 -10.84
C GLU A 3 -5.34 6.00 -9.64
N LEU A 4 -5.91 5.27 -8.67
CA LEU A 4 -6.44 5.86 -7.43
C LEU A 4 -5.33 6.55 -6.64
N ILE A 5 -4.15 5.91 -6.53
CA ILE A 5 -3.01 6.45 -5.78
C ILE A 5 -2.48 7.72 -6.46
N LYS A 6 -2.45 7.74 -7.80
CA LYS A 6 -1.99 8.89 -8.61
C LYS A 6 -2.96 10.07 -8.60
N SER A 7 -4.25 9.82 -8.51
CA SER A 7 -5.29 10.86 -8.57
C SER A 7 -5.17 11.86 -7.42
N GLU A 8 -5.26 13.15 -7.74
CA GLU A 8 -5.29 14.22 -6.72
C GLU A 8 -6.65 14.33 -6.02
N ASN A 9 -7.69 13.72 -6.59
CA ASN A 9 -9.07 13.82 -6.09
C ASN A 9 -9.42 12.80 -4.99
N HIS A 10 -8.47 11.94 -4.60
CA HIS A 10 -8.67 10.98 -3.51
C HIS A 10 -7.91 11.40 -2.25
N SER A 11 -8.54 11.15 -1.12
CA SER A 11 -7.94 11.37 0.20
C SER A 11 -6.71 10.50 0.40
N PHE A 12 -5.78 10.96 1.25
CA PHE A 12 -4.63 10.13 1.63
C PHE A 12 -5.05 8.80 2.25
N LYS A 13 -6.18 8.76 2.95
CA LYS A 13 -6.73 7.53 3.50
C LYS A 13 -7.05 6.50 2.41
N GLU A 14 -7.76 6.91 1.36
CA GLU A 14 -8.05 6.04 0.22
C GLU A 14 -6.77 5.59 -0.50
N LYS A 15 -5.79 6.49 -0.65
CA LYS A 15 -4.49 6.17 -1.27
C LYS A 15 -3.71 5.13 -0.45
N ASN A 16 -3.63 5.30 0.87
CA ASN A 16 -2.99 4.34 1.77
C ASN A 16 -3.71 2.98 1.71
N ASN A 17 -5.05 2.96 1.65
CA ASN A 17 -5.81 1.72 1.49
C ASN A 17 -5.51 1.02 0.15
N ALA A 18 -5.38 1.77 -0.94
CA ALA A 18 -5.00 1.20 -2.24
C ALA A 18 -3.56 0.67 -2.25
N VAL A 19 -2.62 1.34 -1.58
CA VAL A 19 -1.24 0.81 -1.38
C VAL A 19 -1.28 -0.49 -0.60
N TRP A 20 -2.03 -0.54 0.49
CA TRP A 20 -2.21 -1.75 1.28
C TRP A 20 -2.79 -2.89 0.43
N ALA A 21 -3.83 -2.63 -0.37
CA ALA A 21 -4.46 -3.61 -1.23
C ALA A 21 -3.52 -4.15 -2.32
N LEU A 22 -2.70 -3.28 -2.94
CA LEU A 22 -1.65 -3.70 -3.88
C LEU A 22 -0.66 -4.66 -3.21
N GLY A 23 -0.23 -4.34 -2.00
CA GLY A 23 0.64 -5.20 -1.21
C GLY A 23 -0.01 -6.53 -0.84
N GLN A 24 -1.29 -6.52 -0.46
CA GLN A 24 -2.02 -7.75 -0.11
C GLN A 24 -2.09 -8.74 -1.27
N LEU A 25 -2.33 -8.22 -2.48
CA LEU A 25 -2.38 -8.99 -3.71
C LEU A 25 -0.99 -9.43 -4.20
N ALA A 26 0.08 -8.95 -3.57
CA ALA A 26 1.46 -9.15 -4.00
C ALA A 26 1.63 -8.84 -5.51
N ASP A 27 0.98 -7.77 -5.97
CA ASP A 27 0.96 -7.41 -7.38
C ASP A 27 2.35 -6.95 -7.85
N LYS A 28 3.04 -7.84 -8.56
CA LYS A 28 4.38 -7.58 -9.09
C LYS A 28 4.42 -6.43 -10.09
N GLN A 29 3.31 -6.17 -10.81
CA GLN A 29 3.26 -5.08 -11.78
C GLN A 29 3.31 -3.71 -11.10
N ALA A 30 2.90 -3.64 -9.83
CA ALA A 30 2.94 -2.42 -9.04
C ALA A 30 4.34 -2.07 -8.50
N LEU A 31 5.32 -2.97 -8.57
CA LEU A 31 6.65 -2.77 -7.96
C LEU A 31 7.35 -1.50 -8.46
N SER A 32 7.38 -1.26 -9.77
CA SER A 32 8.02 -0.07 -10.33
C SER A 32 7.37 1.20 -9.77
N PHE A 33 6.04 1.23 -9.76
CA PHE A 33 5.28 2.36 -9.24
C PHE A 33 5.51 2.59 -7.74
N LEU A 34 5.45 1.53 -6.92
CA LEU A 34 5.65 1.63 -5.48
C LEU A 34 7.06 2.12 -5.12
N ASN A 35 8.09 1.66 -5.84
CA ASN A 35 9.47 2.13 -5.68
C ASN A 35 9.67 3.60 -6.04
N ASP A 36 8.81 4.17 -6.88
CA ASP A 36 8.85 5.60 -7.18
C ASP A 36 8.12 6.42 -6.13
N ILE A 37 6.91 6.00 -5.70
CA ILE A 37 6.14 6.78 -4.73
C ILE A 37 6.75 6.74 -3.32
N VAL A 38 7.52 5.70 -2.96
CA VAL A 38 8.15 5.61 -1.63
C VAL A 38 9.11 6.77 -1.37
N LYS A 39 9.72 7.32 -2.44
CA LYS A 39 10.66 8.45 -2.39
C LYS A 39 9.98 9.76 -1.98
N THR A 40 8.68 9.88 -2.21
CA THR A 40 7.88 11.07 -1.87
C THR A 40 6.92 10.84 -0.70
N ALA A 41 6.81 9.59 -0.22
CA ALA A 41 6.00 9.25 0.95
C ALA A 41 6.60 9.82 2.25
N SER A 42 5.72 10.16 3.20
CA SER A 42 6.08 10.79 4.48
C SER A 42 6.75 9.81 5.44
N ASP A 43 7.83 10.27 6.06
CA ASP A 43 8.58 9.59 7.14
C ASP A 43 8.07 9.93 8.55
N GLU A 44 6.99 10.71 8.67
CA GLU A 44 6.47 11.14 9.97
C GLU A 44 6.10 9.95 10.87
N LYS A 45 6.41 10.07 12.17
CA LYS A 45 6.11 9.06 13.20
C LYS A 45 5.41 9.73 14.39
N PRO A 46 4.16 9.35 14.72
CA PRO A 46 3.30 8.43 13.98
C PRO A 46 2.82 9.04 12.65
N CYS A 47 2.75 8.25 11.58
CA CYS A 47 2.20 8.74 10.32
C CYS A 47 0.69 8.99 10.48
N ASN A 48 0.22 10.15 10.02
CA ASN A 48 -1.21 10.44 9.92
C ASN A 48 -1.74 10.04 8.52
N PRO A 49 -2.53 8.94 8.41
CA PRO A 49 -2.99 8.44 7.12
C PRO A 49 -4.06 9.33 6.45
N ASP A 50 -4.67 10.25 7.19
CA ASP A 50 -5.62 11.23 6.64
C ASP A 50 -4.90 12.42 5.98
N LYS A 51 -3.63 12.66 6.35
CA LYS A 51 -2.83 13.80 5.88
C LYS A 51 -1.69 13.43 4.94
N TYR A 52 -1.19 12.19 5.01
CA TYR A 52 0.00 11.79 4.27
C TYR A 52 -0.11 10.38 3.71
N LEU A 53 0.62 10.15 2.62
CA LEU A 53 0.96 8.81 2.19
C LEU A 53 2.07 8.28 3.10
N CYS A 54 1.79 7.22 3.85
CA CYS A 54 2.70 6.71 4.87
C CYS A 54 3.80 5.86 4.26
N ARG A 55 5.08 6.24 4.43
CA ARG A 55 6.20 5.48 3.86
C ARG A 55 6.20 4.02 4.30
N TYR A 56 5.93 3.75 5.57
CA TYR A 56 5.89 2.39 6.12
C TYR A 56 4.94 1.45 5.34
N GLU A 57 3.74 1.92 4.99
CA GLU A 57 2.77 1.09 4.25
C GLU A 57 3.24 0.85 2.80
N VAL A 58 3.89 1.83 2.18
CA VAL A 58 4.49 1.68 0.84
C VAL A 58 5.65 0.67 0.87
N GLU A 59 6.57 0.79 1.82
CA GLU A 59 7.70 -0.14 1.98
C GLU A 59 7.22 -1.57 2.24
N LYS A 60 6.18 -1.72 3.05
CA LYS A 60 5.54 -3.00 3.33
C LYS A 60 4.91 -3.60 2.07
N ALA A 61 4.22 -2.78 1.27
CA ALA A 61 3.67 -3.22 -0.01
C ALA A 61 4.78 -3.64 -0.98
N ILE A 62 5.88 -2.88 -1.09
CA ILE A 62 7.06 -3.25 -1.90
C ILE A 62 7.59 -4.62 -1.47
N LYS A 63 7.78 -4.82 -0.16
CA LYS A 63 8.26 -6.09 0.39
C LYS A 63 7.36 -7.26 -0.04
N TRP A 64 6.05 -7.12 0.09
CA TRP A 64 5.10 -8.16 -0.30
C TRP A 64 5.02 -8.38 -1.80
N CYS A 65 5.06 -7.34 -2.63
CA CYS A 65 5.12 -7.51 -4.08
C CYS A 65 6.43 -8.15 -4.54
N THR A 66 7.53 -7.98 -3.79
CA THR A 66 8.84 -8.58 -4.10
C THR A 66 8.92 -10.04 -3.66
N GLN A 67 8.50 -10.33 -2.42
CA GLN A 67 8.75 -11.61 -1.74
C GLN A 67 7.50 -12.50 -1.64
N GLY A 68 6.33 -11.99 -2.03
CA GLY A 68 5.03 -12.58 -1.72
C GLY A 68 4.49 -12.11 -0.37
N ASN A 69 3.17 -12.14 -0.23
CA ASN A 69 2.48 -11.79 1.01
C ASN A 69 2.37 -13.00 1.94
N ILE A 70 3.35 -13.17 2.82
CA ILE A 70 3.37 -14.23 3.84
C ILE A 70 2.27 -14.12 4.91
N THR A 71 1.57 -12.98 4.98
CA THR A 71 0.44 -12.76 5.90
C THR A 71 -0.93 -12.95 5.26
N SER A 72 -0.99 -13.33 3.97
CA SER A 72 -2.24 -13.53 3.23
C SER A 72 -3.20 -14.53 3.93
N TRP A 73 -2.65 -15.54 4.62
CA TRP A 73 -3.45 -16.52 5.37
C TRP A 73 -4.31 -15.91 6.49
N MET A 74 -3.90 -14.78 7.08
CA MET A 74 -4.68 -14.10 8.13
C MET A 74 -6.03 -13.57 7.62
N TYR A 75 -6.12 -13.30 6.31
CA TYR A 75 -7.29 -12.70 5.68
C TYR A 75 -8.11 -13.71 4.87
N LYS A 76 -7.53 -14.85 4.47
CA LYS A 76 -8.26 -15.94 3.80
C LYS A 76 -9.34 -16.61 4.66
N ASN A 77 -9.23 -16.53 5.99
CA ASN A 77 -10.22 -17.09 6.93
C ASN A 77 -11.30 -16.08 7.35
N ARG A 78 -11.40 -14.92 6.69
CA ARG A 78 -12.41 -13.89 7.01
C ARG A 78 -13.70 -14.01 6.20
N ASP A 79 -13.70 -14.81 5.13
CA ASP A 79 -14.85 -15.08 4.26
C ASP A 79 -15.68 -16.31 4.70
N SER A 80 -15.37 -16.91 5.86
CA SER A 80 -16.18 -17.98 6.46
C SER A 80 -17.12 -17.42 7.54
N TRP A 81 -18.12 -16.64 7.11
CA TRP A 81 -19.31 -16.28 7.90
C TRP A 81 -20.54 -16.27 7.01
#